data_AF-A0A3D2IJW5-F1
#
_entry.id   AF-A0A3D2IJW5-F1
#
_cell.length_a   1.000
_cell.length_b   1.000
_cell.length_c   1.000
_cell.angle_alpha   90.00
_cell.angle_beta   90.00
_cell.angle_gamma   90.00
#
_symmetry.space_group_name_H-M   'P 1'
#
loop_
_entity.id
_entity.type
_entity.pdbx_description
1 polymer ?
#
loop_
_entity_poly.entity_id
_entity_poly.type
_entity_poly.pdbx_seq_one_letter_code
_entity_poly.pdbx_strand_id
1 'polypeptide(L)'
;FTQTDSYFLISSLVALEQFGYGFGFAAFLMFLIYIAKGEYKTSHYAFATGFMALGLMLPGIVSGYIQEWLGYKEFFIWIMIATIPIFLIAPFIKIEDDFGKKKEKTT
;
A
#
# COMPACT_ATOMS: atom_id res chain seq x y z
N PHE A 1 12.28 14.74 26.02
CA PHE A 1 11.74 14.26 24.73
C PHE A 1 10.41 14.96 24.52
N THR A 2 10.35 16.03 23.73
CA THR A 2 9.09 16.77 23.49
C THR A 2 8.26 15.95 22.50
N GLN A 3 7.24 15.28 23.02
CA GLN A 3 6.14 14.76 22.22
C GLN A 3 5.38 16.00 21.76
N THR A 4 5.38 16.30 20.47
CA THR A 4 4.74 17.50 19.92
C THR A 4 3.31 17.66 20.47
N ASP A 5 3.11 18.68 21.32
CA ASP A 5 1.84 18.98 22.01
C ASP A 5 0.65 19.31 21.07
N SER A 6 0.89 19.43 19.76
CA SER A 6 -0.16 19.75 18.79
C SER A 6 -0.82 18.49 18.26
N TYR A 7 -1.80 17.99 19.01
CA TYR A 7 -2.71 16.91 18.60
C TYR A 7 -3.31 17.14 17.19
N PHE A 8 -3.56 18.41 16.85
CA PHE A 8 -4.11 18.80 15.56
C PHE A 8 -3.16 18.55 14.39
N LEU A 9 -1.87 18.80 14.58
CA LEU A 9 -0.83 18.56 13.57
C LEU A 9 -0.70 17.05 13.28
N ILE A 10 -0.59 16.24 14.34
CA ILE A 10 -0.45 14.78 14.23
C ILE A 10 -1.69 14.19 13.56
N SER A 11 -2.89 14.59 14.01
CA SER A 11 -4.15 14.10 13.44
C SER A 11 -4.30 14.46 11.96
N SER A 12 -3.89 15.66 11.57
CA SER A 12 -3.92 16.11 10.17
C SER A 12 -2.95 15.32 9.29
N LEU A 13 -1.74 15.04 9.80
CA LEU A 13 -0.75 14.20 9.11
C LEU A 13 -1.26 12.75 8.94
N VAL A 14 -1.80 12.16 10.00
CA VAL A 14 -2.40 10.81 9.94
C VAL A 14 -3.59 10.78 8.99
N ALA A 15 -4.43 11.82 8.97
CA ALA A 15 -5.54 11.91 8.02
C ALA A 15 -5.05 11.93 6.57
N LEU A 16 -3.99 12.70 6.28
CA LEU A 16 -3.37 12.75 4.95
C LEU A 16 -2.74 11.41 4.57
N GLU A 17 -2.05 10.75 5.50
CA GLU A 17 -1.47 9.42 5.29
C GLU A 17 -2.55 8.37 4.99
N GLN A 18 -3.63 8.33 5.78
CA GLN A 18 -4.75 7.41 5.59
C GLN A 18 -5.50 7.66 4.28
N PHE A 19 -5.61 8.92 3.87
CA PHE A 19 -6.13 9.28 2.56
C PHE A 19 -5.26 8.71 1.43
N GLY A 20 -3.94 8.88 1.51
CA GLY A 20 -2.98 8.28 0.57
C GLY A 20 -3.03 6.75 0.57
N TYR A 21 -3.10 6.13 1.75
CA TYR A 21 -3.25 4.68 1.91
C TYR A 21 -4.50 4.15 1.19
N GLY A 22 -5.62 4.87 1.25
CA GLY A 22 -6.84 4.53 0.50
C GLY A 22 -6.63 4.47 -1.02
N PHE A 23 -5.90 5.43 -1.59
CA PHE A 23 -5.54 5.40 -3.02
C PHE A 23 -4.61 4.23 -3.36
N GLY A 24 -3.60 3.98 -2.53
CA GLY A 24 -2.68 2.85 -2.70
C GLY A 24 -3.41 1.51 -2.66
N PHE A 25 -4.34 1.36 -1.72
CA PHE A 25 -5.17 0.17 -1.60
C PHE A 25 -6.07 -0.05 -2.82
N ALA A 26 -6.73 1.01 -3.30
CA ALA A 26 -7.57 0.95 -4.50
C ALA A 26 -6.75 0.60 -5.76
N ALA A 27 -5.58 1.20 -5.93
CA ALA A 27 -4.67 0.88 -7.02
C ALA A 27 -4.19 -0.57 -6.95
N PHE A 28 -3.87 -1.07 -5.76
CA PHE A 28 -3.45 -2.45 -5.58
C PHE A 28 -4.57 -3.44 -5.87
N LEU A 29 -5.82 -3.14 -5.47
CA LEU A 29 -6.99 -3.95 -5.82
C LEU A 29 -7.22 -3.98 -7.33
N MET A 30 -7.12 -2.83 -8.01
CA MET A 30 -7.21 -2.77 -9.47
C MET A 30 -6.12 -3.63 -10.13
N PHE A 31 -4.90 -3.61 -9.60
CA PHE A 31 -3.80 -4.45 -10.04
C PHE A 31 -4.07 -5.95 -9.83
N LEU A 32 -4.69 -6.34 -8.71
CA LEU A 32 -5.12 -7.73 -8.49
C LEU A 32 -6.17 -8.18 -9.51
N ILE A 33 -7.14 -7.31 -9.81
CA ILE A 33 -8.14 -7.58 -10.85
C ILE A 33 -7.48 -7.71 -12.23
N TYR A 34 -6.44 -6.91 -12.50
CA TYR A 34 -5.66 -7.00 -13.75
C TYR A 34 -4.97 -8.35 -13.89
N ILE A 35 -4.21 -8.77 -12.88
CA ILE A 35 -3.52 -10.07 -12.87
C ILE A 35 -4.53 -11.23 -12.96
N ALA A 36 -5.70 -11.08 -12.35
CA ALA A 36 -6.75 -12.09 -12.39
C ALA A 36 -7.49 -12.17 -13.75
N LYS A 37 -7.22 -11.30 -14.73
CA LYS A 37 -7.78 -11.44 -16.08
C LYS A 37 -7.18 -12.68 -16.77
N GLY A 38 -7.95 -13.76 -16.85
CA GLY A 38 -7.58 -14.98 -17.55
C GLY A 38 -8.70 -16.03 -17.54
N GLU A 39 -8.37 -17.28 -17.84
CA GLU A 39 -9.32 -18.40 -17.88
C GLU A 39 -9.84 -18.78 -16.47
N TYR A 40 -8.99 -18.63 -15.44
CA TYR A 40 -9.29 -18.96 -14.04
C TYR A 40 -9.33 -17.73 -13.13
N LYS A 41 -10.22 -16.78 -13.43
CA LYS A 41 -10.27 -15.46 -12.75
C LYS A 41 -10.45 -15.55 -11.23
N THR A 42 -11.31 -16.45 -10.75
CA THR A 42 -11.60 -16.58 -9.31
C THR A 42 -10.40 -17.14 -8.54
N SER A 43 -9.72 -18.14 -9.08
CA SER A 43 -8.56 -18.77 -8.41
C SER A 43 -7.36 -17.82 -8.37
N HIS A 44 -7.03 -17.17 -9.49
CA HIS A 44 -5.92 -16.21 -9.53
C HIS A 44 -6.18 -15.00 -8.62
N TYR A 45 -7.43 -14.51 -8.58
CA TYR A 45 -7.82 -13.44 -7.67
C TYR A 45 -7.71 -13.86 -6.20
N ALA A 46 -8.14 -15.08 -5.84
CA ALA A 46 -8.05 -15.59 -4.47
C ALA A 46 -6.58 -15.75 -4.01
N PHE A 47 -5.71 -16.30 -4.85
CA PHE A 47 -4.28 -16.42 -4.55
C PHE A 47 -3.62 -15.04 -4.41
N ALA A 48 -3.91 -14.12 -5.34
CA ALA A 48 -3.32 -12.79 -5.32
C ALA A 48 -3.82 -11.96 -4.12
N THR A 49 -5.09 -12.10 -3.74
CA THR A 49 -5.67 -11.49 -2.52
C THR A 49 -5.04 -12.09 -1.25
N GLY A 50 -4.80 -13.41 -1.24
CA GLY A 50 -4.04 -14.06 -0.16
C GLY A 50 -2.64 -13.48 -0.02
N PHE A 51 -1.95 -13.24 -1.14
CA PHE A 51 -0.63 -12.62 -1.15
C PHE A 51 -0.65 -11.17 -0.67
N MET A 52 -1.69 -10.42 -1.02
CA MET A 52 -1.94 -9.08 -0.48
C MET A 52 -2.11 -9.09 1.05
N ALA A 53 -2.93 -9.99 1.59
CA ALA A 53 -3.12 -10.12 3.03
C ALA A 53 -1.81 -10.49 3.74
N LEU A 54 -1.03 -11.40 3.15
CA LEU A 54 0.30 -11.76 3.66
C LEU A 54 1.28 -10.57 3.64
N GLY A 55 1.26 -9.78 2.57
CA GLY A 55 2.09 -8.58 2.43
C GLY A 55 1.78 -7.50 3.46
N LEU A 56 0.54 -7.42 3.96
CA LEU A 56 0.17 -6.51 5.06
C LEU A 56 0.50 -7.11 6.44
N MET A 57 0.37 -8.43 6.59
CA MET A 57 0.56 -9.12 7.86
C MET A 57 2.04 -9.25 8.25
N LEU A 58 2.92 -9.59 7.31
CA LEU A 58 4.36 -9.79 7.59
C LEU A 58 5.03 -8.53 8.17
N PRO A 59 4.87 -7.32 7.59
CA PRO A 59 5.42 -6.09 8.16
C PRO A 59 4.81 -5.79 9.52
N GLY A 60 3.51 -6.06 9.71
CA GLY A 60 2.83 -5.86 10.99
C GLY A 60 3.46 -6.67 12.12
N ILE A 61 3.74 -7.95 11.88
CA ILE A 61 4.37 -8.82 12.89
C ILE A 61 5.81 -8.39 13.17
N VAL A 62 6.57 -8.10 12.12
CA VAL A 62 7.99 -7.70 12.25
C VAL A 62 8.13 -6.31 12.89
N SER A 63 7.15 -5.42 12.67
CA SER A 63 7.19 -4.05 13.18
C SER A 63 7.30 -3.96 14.70
N GLY A 64 6.62 -4.84 15.46
CA GLY A 64 6.67 -4.84 16.92
C GLY A 64 8.08 -5.14 17.44
N TYR A 65 8.72 -6.16 16.88
CA TYR A 65 10.08 -6.55 17.25
C TYR A 65 11.10 -5.46 16.88
N ILE A 66 10.98 -4.88 15.69
CA ILE A 66 11.85 -3.78 15.24
C ILE A 66 11.67 -2.54 16.11
N GLN A 67 10.43 -2.19 16.46
CA GLN A 67 10.12 -1.05 17.32
C GLN A 67 10.68 -1.24 18.74
N GLU A 68 10.59 -2.45 19.32
CA GLU A 68 11.18 -2.74 20.63
C GLU A 68 12.72 -2.60 20.63
N TRP A 69 13.37 -2.96 19.51
CA TRP A 69 14.83 -2.93 19.41
C TRP A 69 15.40 -1.53 19.09
N LEU A 70 14.76 -0.77 18.21
CA LEU A 70 15.22 0.56 17.76
C LEU A 70 14.65 1.73 18.59
N GLY A 71 13.53 1.51 19.28
CA GLY A 71 12.76 2.58 19.91
C GLY A 71 11.86 3.35 18.93
N TYR A 72 10.85 4.05 19.48
CA TYR A 72 9.76 4.64 18.68
C TYR A 72 10.22 5.63 17.61
N LYS A 73 11.13 6.55 17.94
CA LYS A 73 11.57 7.59 17.00
C LYS A 73 12.35 7.01 15.81
N GLU A 74 13.30 6.13 16.09
CA GLU A 74 14.14 5.52 15.06
C GLU A 74 13.33 4.54 14.18
N PHE A 75 12.31 3.88 14.75
CA PHE A 75 11.36 3.07 14.00
C PHE A 75 10.61 3.87 12.92
N PHE A 76 10.14 5.09 13.24
CA PHE A 76 9.48 5.96 12.25
C PHE A 76 10.43 6.39 11.13
N ILE A 77 11.67 6.73 11.46
CA ILE A 77 12.69 7.07 10.45
C ILE A 77 12.98 5.86 9.56
N TRP A 78 13.06 4.68 10.15
CA TRP A 78 13.28 3.44 9.42
C TRP A 78 12.13 3.11 8.46
N ILE A 79 10.86 3.28 8.89
CA ILE A 79 9.70 3.11 8.00
C ILE A 79 9.78 4.10 6.84
N MET A 80 10.05 5.38 7.11
CA MET A 80 10.18 6.40 6.08
C MET A 80 11.21 5.99 5.01
N ILE A 81 12.38 5.48 5.42
CA ILE A 81 13.39 4.96 4.51
C ILE A 81 12.88 3.72 3.74
N ALA A 82 12.19 2.80 4.43
CA ALA A 82 11.62 1.60 3.81
C ALA A 82 10.52 1.92 2.78
N THR A 83 9.88 3.10 2.85
CA THR A 83 8.92 3.53 1.81
C THR A 83 9.58 4.06 0.53
N ILE A 84 10.81 4.57 0.59
CA ILE A 84 11.54 5.08 -0.58
C ILE A 84 11.63 4.07 -1.73
N PRO A 85 12.03 2.80 -1.52
CA PRO A 85 12.09 1.83 -2.61
C PRO A 85 10.72 1.57 -3.23
N ILE A 86 9.62 1.64 -2.46
CA ILE A 86 8.26 1.48 -2.98
C ILE A 86 7.93 2.60 -3.97
N PHE A 87 8.26 3.86 -3.62
CA PHE A 87 8.06 5.00 -4.53
C PHE A 87 8.94 4.91 -5.78
N LEU A 88 10.15 4.35 -5.66
CA LEU A 88 11.04 4.14 -6.81
C LEU A 88 10.52 3.05 -7.76
N ILE A 89 9.86 2.00 -7.24
CA ILE A 89 9.34 0.90 -8.05
C ILE A 89 7.98 1.25 -8.68
N ALA A 90 7.17 2.08 -8.03
CA ALA A 90 5.85 2.49 -8.53
C ALA A 90 5.82 2.93 -10.02
N PRO A 91 6.74 3.78 -10.53
CA PRO A 91 6.75 4.17 -11.94
C PRO A 91 7.23 3.08 -12.91
N PHE A 92 7.88 2.01 -12.42
CA PHE A 92 8.32 0.90 -13.25
C PHE A 92 7.20 -0.09 -13.55
N ILE A 93 6.07 -0.02 -12.84
CA ILE A 93 4.90 -0.86 -13.08
C ILE A 93 4.22 -0.38 -14.36
N LYS A 94 4.57 -1.00 -15.50
CA LYS A 94 3.89 -0.78 -16.78
C LYS A 94 2.53 -1.46 -16.75
N ILE A 95 1.50 -0.72 -16.39
CA ILE A 95 0.10 -1.13 -16.56
C ILE A 95 -0.31 -0.74 -17.98
N GLU A 96 -0.94 -1.65 -18.74
CA GLU A 96 -1.48 -1.33 -20.07
C GLU A 96 -2.51 -0.19 -19.97
N ASP A 97 -2.36 0.84 -20.80
CA ASP A 97 -3.18 2.07 -20.85
C ASP A 97 -4.71 1.88 -20.99
N ASP A 98 -5.16 0.68 -21.39
CA ASP A 98 -6.56 0.30 -21.59
C ASP A 98 -7.20 -0.28 -20.31
N PHE A 99 -6.41 -0.59 -19.27
CA PHE A 99 -6.93 -1.23 -18.07
C PHE A 99 -7.67 -0.24 -17.15
N GLY A 100 -8.97 -0.47 -16.94
CA GLY A 100 -9.82 0.36 -16.07
C GLY A 100 -10.59 1.46 -16.80
N LYS A 101 -10.30 1.73 -18.07
CA LYS A 101 -11.13 2.62 -18.90
C LYS A 101 -12.42 1.88 -19.31
N LYS A 102 -13.57 2.51 -19.09
CA LYS A 102 -14.84 2.07 -19.69
C LYS A 102 -14.67 2.19 -21.20
N LYS A 103 -14.67 1.08 -21.95
CA LYS A 103 -14.79 1.14 -23.40
C LYS A 103 -16.14 1.74 -23.73
N GLU A 104 -16.13 2.96 -24.26
CA GLU A 104 -17.30 3.59 -24.84
C GLU A 104 -17.76 2.69 -25.99
N LYS A 105 -18.94 2.06 -25.83
CA LYS A 105 -19.58 1.36 -26.93
C LYS A 105 -20.07 2.43 -27.90
N THR A 106 -19.28 2.76 -28.90
CA THR A 106 -19.80 3.46 -30.08
C THR A 106 -20.70 2.49 -30.83
N THR A 107 -21.94 2.94 -31.02
CA THR A 107 -23.09 2.25 -31.61
C THR A 107 -22.85 1.87 -33.07
#